data_AF-A0A2J8SUY2-F1
#
_entry.id   AF-A0A2J8SUY2-F1
#
_cell.length_a   1.000
_cell.length_b   1.000
_cell.length_c   1.000
_cell.angle_alpha   90.00
_cell.angle_beta   90.00
_cell.angle_gamma   90.00
#
_symmetry.space_group_name_H-M   'P 1'
#
loop_
_entity.id
_entity.type
_entity.pdbx_description
1 polymer ?
#
loop_
_entity_poly.entity_id
_entity_poly.type
_entity_poly.pdbx_seq_one_letter_code
_entity_poly.pdbx_strand_id
1 'polypeptide(L)'
;MSQRQVLQVFEQYQKARTQFVQMVAELATRPQNIETLQNAGVMSLLRTLLLDVVPTIQQTAALALGRLANYNDDLAEAVVKCDILPQLVYSLAEQNGVPQLSVCLSEEPEDHIKAAAAWALGQIGRHTPEHARAVAVTNALPVLLSLYMSTESSEDLQVKSKKAIKNILQKCTYLPALEPFLYDAPPNILK
;
A
#
# COMPACT_ATOMS: atom_id res chain seq x y z
N MET A 1 -13.93 13.40 -26.65
CA MET A 1 -12.51 13.56 -26.30
C MET A 1 -11.76 12.31 -26.72
N SER A 2 -10.58 12.44 -27.33
CA SER A 2 -9.78 11.27 -27.70
C SER A 2 -9.15 10.62 -26.46
N GLN A 3 -9.00 9.29 -26.44
CA GLN A 3 -8.35 8.56 -25.33
C GLN A 3 -6.97 9.13 -24.97
N ARG A 4 -6.25 9.65 -25.96
CA ARG A 4 -4.95 10.32 -25.81
C ARG A 4 -5.04 11.62 -25.00
N GLN A 5 -6.10 12.42 -25.21
CA GLN A 5 -6.32 13.66 -24.45
C GLN A 5 -6.62 13.37 -22.98
N VAL A 6 -7.35 12.29 -22.69
CA VAL A 6 -7.63 11.88 -21.31
C VAL A 6 -6.33 11.51 -20.59
N LEU A 7 -5.49 10.66 -21.21
CA LEU A 7 -4.20 10.27 -20.62
C LEU A 7 -3.26 11.47 -20.39
N GLN A 8 -3.23 12.42 -21.33
CA GLN A 8 -2.41 13.64 -21.18
C GLN A 8 -2.78 14.46 -19.94
N VAL A 9 -4.06 14.53 -19.56
CA VAL A 9 -4.49 15.27 -18.35
C VAL A 9 -3.89 14.62 -17.09
N PHE A 10 -3.94 13.30 -16.98
CA PHE A 10 -3.37 12.57 -15.83
C PHE A 10 -1.84 12.69 -15.78
N GLU A 11 -1.16 12.53 -16.91
CA GLU A 11 0.30 12.69 -17.00
C GLU A 11 0.75 14.10 -16.60
N GLN A 12 0.03 15.13 -17.07
CA GLN A 12 0.36 16.51 -16.77
C GLN A 12 0.18 16.82 -15.28
N TYR A 13 -0.89 16.30 -14.67
CA TYR A 13 -1.12 16.45 -13.23
C TYR A 13 -0.03 15.74 -12.41
N GLN A 14 0.30 14.49 -12.74
CA GLN A 14 1.37 13.74 -12.08
C GLN A 14 2.73 14.46 -12.20
N LYS A 15 3.04 15.00 -13.39
CA LYS A 15 4.26 15.76 -13.62
C LYS A 15 4.30 17.04 -12.78
N ALA A 16 3.19 17.77 -12.69
CA ALA A 16 3.09 18.98 -11.87
C ALA A 16 3.34 18.67 -10.39
N ARG A 17 2.73 17.60 -9.85
CA ARG A 17 2.97 17.16 -8.46
C ARG A 17 4.43 16.79 -8.23
N THR A 18 5.03 16.05 -9.16
CA THR A 18 6.44 15.65 -9.08
C THR A 18 7.37 16.86 -9.06
N GLN A 19 7.17 17.81 -9.98
CA GLN A 19 7.96 19.03 -10.05
C GLN A 19 7.79 19.89 -8.80
N PHE A 20 6.56 19.97 -8.27
CA PHE A 20 6.28 20.70 -7.05
C PHE A 20 7.06 20.14 -5.85
N VAL A 21 6.97 18.83 -5.58
CA VAL A 21 7.68 18.25 -4.42
C VAL A 21 9.20 18.37 -4.53
N GLN A 22 9.74 18.22 -5.74
CA GLN A 22 11.18 18.38 -5.98
C GLN A 22 11.64 19.81 -5.72
N MET A 23 10.92 20.79 -6.26
CA MET A 23 11.23 22.21 -6.08
C MET A 23 11.13 22.61 -4.61
N VAL A 24 10.08 22.18 -3.91
CA VAL A 24 9.91 22.44 -2.49
C VAL A 24 11.03 21.80 -1.67
N ALA A 25 11.39 20.54 -1.95
CA ALA A 25 12.48 19.87 -1.26
C ALA A 25 13.82 20.59 -1.47
N GLU A 26 14.09 21.09 -2.67
CA GLU A 26 15.29 21.86 -3.00
C GLU A 26 15.29 23.22 -2.30
N LEU A 27 14.19 23.98 -2.35
CA LEU A 27 14.07 25.27 -1.68
C LEU A 27 14.20 25.14 -0.16
N ALA A 28 13.70 24.04 0.42
CA ALA A 28 13.81 23.72 1.84
C ALA A 28 15.24 23.38 2.31
N THR A 29 16.23 23.30 1.41
CA THR A 29 17.65 23.16 1.82
C THR A 29 18.26 24.46 2.33
N ARG A 30 17.60 25.61 2.08
CA ARG A 30 18.09 26.93 2.46
C ARG A 30 17.21 27.51 3.57
N PRO A 31 17.77 27.82 4.76
CA PRO A 31 16.98 28.27 5.92
C PRO A 31 16.20 29.56 5.65
N GLN A 32 16.74 30.46 4.83
CA GLN A 32 16.09 31.71 4.42
C GLN A 32 14.75 31.53 3.69
N ASN A 33 14.51 30.35 3.10
CA ASN A 33 13.27 30.07 2.37
C ASN A 33 12.18 29.47 3.26
N ILE A 34 12.53 28.97 4.45
CA ILE A 34 11.65 28.14 5.27
C ILE A 34 10.42 28.92 5.73
N GLU A 35 10.60 30.14 6.22
CA GLU A 35 9.52 31.02 6.64
C GLU A 35 8.58 31.36 5.48
N THR A 36 9.14 31.61 4.28
CA THR A 36 8.34 31.89 3.07
C THR A 36 7.53 30.67 2.65
N LEU A 37 8.12 29.47 2.68
CA LEU A 37 7.44 28.22 2.37
C LEU A 37 6.31 27.94 3.38
N GLN A 38 6.57 28.18 4.66
CA GLN A 38 5.57 28.02 5.73
C GLN A 38 4.39 28.98 5.53
N ASN A 39 4.65 30.26 5.28
CA ASN A 39 3.63 31.27 5.03
C ASN A 39 2.81 30.98 3.75
N ALA A 40 3.40 30.29 2.78
CA ALA A 40 2.71 29.80 1.58
C ALA A 40 1.84 28.56 1.84
N GLY A 41 1.82 28.02 3.07
CA GLY A 41 1.03 26.83 3.42
C GLY A 41 1.63 25.52 2.94
N VAL A 42 2.95 25.45 2.74
CA VAL A 42 3.63 24.25 2.20
C VAL A 42 3.33 22.97 2.99
N MET A 43 3.09 23.09 4.30
CA MET A 43 2.87 21.96 5.20
C MET A 43 1.61 21.17 4.86
N SER A 44 0.50 21.85 4.55
CA SER A 44 -0.75 21.18 4.20
C SER A 44 -0.65 20.48 2.85
N LEU A 45 0.05 21.10 1.89
CA LEU A 45 0.27 20.55 0.56
C LEU A 45 1.18 19.32 0.59
N LEU A 46 2.30 19.39 1.30
CA LEU A 46 3.20 18.24 1.47
C LEU A 46 2.50 17.09 2.22
N ARG A 47 1.64 17.40 3.20
CA ARG A 47 0.83 16.37 3.88
C ARG A 47 -0.05 15.61 2.90
N THR A 48 -0.75 16.29 1.98
CA THR A 48 -1.55 15.60 0.96
C THR A 48 -0.68 14.76 0.03
N LEU A 49 0.52 15.24 -0.31
CA LEU A 49 1.44 14.56 -1.20
C LEU A 49 2.19 13.37 -0.57
N LEU A 50 2.16 13.24 0.77
CA LEU A 50 2.60 12.03 1.45
C LEU A 50 1.69 10.83 1.21
N LEU A 51 0.41 11.09 0.93
CA LEU A 51 -0.59 10.09 0.55
C LEU A 51 -0.66 9.91 -0.98
N ASP A 52 0.33 10.40 -1.73
CA ASP A 52 0.32 10.28 -3.18
C ASP A 52 0.53 8.82 -3.61
N VAL A 53 -0.21 8.41 -4.63
CA VAL A 53 -0.13 7.06 -5.21
C VAL A 53 1.24 6.77 -5.85
N VAL A 54 2.02 7.81 -6.20
CA VAL A 54 3.33 7.68 -6.81
C VAL A 54 4.43 7.68 -5.72
N PRO A 55 5.21 6.59 -5.57
CA PRO A 55 6.19 6.45 -4.50
C PRO A 55 7.26 7.56 -4.48
N THR A 56 7.72 7.99 -5.65
CA THR A 56 8.74 9.04 -5.75
C THR A 56 8.22 10.39 -5.26
N ILE A 57 6.93 10.68 -5.44
CA ILE A 57 6.30 11.92 -4.96
C ILE A 57 6.20 11.88 -3.44
N GLN A 58 5.71 10.78 -2.89
CA GLN A 58 5.62 10.53 -1.46
C GLN A 58 6.98 10.65 -0.76
N GLN A 59 8.01 9.97 -1.27
CA GLN A 59 9.36 10.00 -0.70
C GLN A 59 9.96 11.41 -0.73
N THR A 60 9.76 12.14 -1.83
CA THR A 60 10.27 13.50 -1.96
C THR A 60 9.51 14.46 -1.03
N ALA A 61 8.20 14.27 -0.85
CA ALA A 61 7.41 15.03 0.11
C ALA A 61 7.85 14.77 1.56
N ALA A 62 8.14 13.52 1.92
CA ALA A 62 8.69 13.16 3.23
C ALA A 62 10.06 13.79 3.47
N LEU A 63 10.93 13.78 2.45
CA LEU A 63 12.23 14.44 2.51
C LEU A 63 12.09 15.97 2.69
N ALA A 64 11.17 16.61 1.96
CA ALA A 64 10.89 18.03 2.08
C ALA A 64 10.41 18.38 3.49
N LEU A 65 9.49 17.59 4.06
CA LEU A 65 9.00 17.76 5.43
C LEU A 65 10.10 17.56 6.47
N GLY A 66 10.95 16.53 6.31
CA GLY A 66 12.10 16.30 7.19
C GLY A 66 13.09 17.46 7.18
N ARG A 67 13.33 18.05 6.00
CA ARG A 67 14.14 19.26 5.87
C ARG A 67 13.50 20.43 6.60
N LEU A 68 12.21 20.71 6.36
CA LEU A 68 11.48 21.79 7.04
C LEU A 68 11.50 21.64 8.57
N ALA A 69 11.27 20.43 9.07
CA ALA A 69 11.30 20.12 10.51
C ALA A 69 12.68 20.32 11.15
N ASN A 70 13.76 20.11 10.40
CA ASN A 70 15.13 20.28 10.91
C ASN A 70 15.52 21.75 11.16
N TYR A 71 14.77 22.73 10.65
CA TYR A 71 15.12 24.14 10.77
C TYR A 71 14.38 24.90 11.87
N ASN A 72 13.22 24.43 12.34
CA ASN A 72 12.46 25.11 13.39
C ASN A 72 11.71 24.10 14.26
N ASP A 73 11.82 24.26 15.59
CA ASP A 73 11.11 23.45 16.58
C ASP A 73 9.59 23.57 16.42
N ASP A 74 9.06 24.75 16.05
CA ASP A 74 7.63 24.92 15.77
C ASP A 74 7.19 24.09 14.55
N LEU A 75 8.07 23.93 13.55
CA LEU A 75 7.81 23.10 12.37
C LEU A 75 7.94 21.62 12.70
N ALA A 76 8.93 21.24 13.51
CA ALA A 76 9.05 19.87 14.01
C ALA A 76 7.81 19.47 14.83
N GLU A 77 7.34 20.35 15.71
CA GLU A 77 6.12 20.12 16.49
C GLU A 77 4.87 20.07 15.60
N ALA A 78 4.78 20.93 14.57
CA ALA A 78 3.70 20.85 13.58
C ALA A 78 3.72 19.52 12.82
N VAL A 79 4.89 18.97 12.47
CA VAL A 79 5.00 17.65 11.83
C VAL A 79 4.50 16.54 12.75
N VAL A 80 4.86 16.58 14.03
CA VAL A 80 4.44 15.60 15.03
C VAL A 80 2.93 15.69 15.29
N LYS A 81 2.40 16.91 15.50
CA LYS A 81 0.97 17.16 15.77
C LYS A 81 0.05 16.83 14.59
N CYS A 82 0.57 16.81 13.37
CA CYS A 82 -0.23 16.56 12.17
C CYS A 82 -0.43 15.07 11.84
N ASP A 83 -0.05 14.14 12.73
CA ASP A 83 -0.08 12.68 12.51
C ASP A 83 0.60 12.24 11.20
N ILE A 84 1.61 13.00 10.79
CA ILE A 84 2.37 12.75 9.56
C ILE A 84 3.14 11.43 9.64
N LEU A 85 3.62 11.06 10.83
CA LEU A 85 4.34 9.81 11.07
C LEU A 85 3.42 8.59 10.97
N PRO A 86 2.25 8.52 11.64
CA PRO A 86 1.24 7.49 11.38
C PRO A 86 0.82 7.42 9.92
N GLN A 87 0.63 8.56 9.24
CA GLN A 87 0.24 8.58 7.82
C GLN A 87 1.35 8.11 6.88
N LEU A 88 2.63 8.41 7.17
CA LEU A 88 3.78 7.88 6.43
C LEU A 88 3.92 6.37 6.65
N VAL A 89 3.77 5.90 7.89
CA VAL A 89 3.78 4.46 8.21
C VAL A 89 2.59 3.76 7.56
N TYR A 90 1.41 4.37 7.57
CA TYR A 90 0.20 3.85 6.93
C TYR A 90 0.31 3.87 5.40
N SER A 91 0.92 4.89 4.80
CA SER A 91 1.08 4.97 3.34
C SER A 91 2.25 4.11 2.83
N LEU A 92 3.30 3.93 3.63
CA LEU A 92 4.28 2.86 3.44
C LEU A 92 3.62 1.48 3.61
N ALA A 93 2.61 1.37 4.47
CA ALA A 93 1.76 0.20 4.59
C ALA A 93 0.72 0.09 3.47
N GLU A 94 0.34 1.15 2.75
CA GLU A 94 -0.48 1.04 1.52
C GLU A 94 0.38 0.57 0.35
N GLN A 95 1.63 1.03 0.25
CA GLN A 95 2.64 0.51 -0.69
C GLN A 95 3.04 -0.95 -0.36
N ASN A 96 2.77 -1.41 0.87
CA ASN A 96 2.92 -2.79 1.34
C ASN A 96 1.61 -3.39 1.89
N GLY A 97 0.44 -3.00 1.35
CA GLY A 97 -0.84 -3.42 1.95
C GLY A 97 -0.98 -4.95 1.97
N VAL A 98 -0.41 -5.58 0.95
CA VAL A 98 -0.42 -7.03 0.78
C VAL A 98 0.50 -7.74 1.79
N PRO A 99 1.78 -7.34 2.00
CA PRO A 99 2.61 -7.87 3.09
C PRO A 99 1.96 -7.74 4.47
N GLN A 100 1.39 -6.58 4.81
CA GLN A 100 0.76 -6.34 6.11
C GLN A 100 -0.51 -7.19 6.30
N LEU A 101 -1.35 -7.30 5.27
CA LEU A 101 -2.51 -8.19 5.29
C LEU A 101 -2.08 -9.66 5.43
N SER A 102 -0.93 -10.03 4.86
CA SER A 102 -0.35 -11.37 5.04
C SER A 102 0.12 -11.61 6.47
N VAL A 103 0.71 -10.60 7.13
CA VAL A 103 1.09 -10.65 8.55
C VAL A 103 -0.16 -10.76 9.42
N CYS A 104 -1.18 -9.93 9.19
CA CYS A 104 -2.46 -10.04 9.91
C CYS A 104 -3.12 -11.42 9.73
N LEU A 105 -3.03 -12.00 8.54
CA LEU A 105 -3.54 -13.34 8.29
C LEU A 105 -2.82 -14.42 9.13
N SER A 106 -1.54 -14.24 9.41
CA SER A 106 -0.70 -15.20 10.15
C SER A 106 -0.66 -14.98 11.66
N GLU A 107 -0.52 -13.74 12.11
CA GLU A 107 -0.20 -13.40 13.51
C GLU A 107 -1.44 -13.09 14.36
N GLU A 108 -2.56 -12.70 13.76
CA GLU A 108 -3.74 -12.31 14.53
C GLU A 108 -4.37 -13.50 15.28
N PRO A 109 -4.74 -13.35 16.56
CA PRO A 109 -5.39 -14.42 17.31
C PRO A 109 -6.86 -14.60 16.91
N GLU A 110 -7.48 -13.55 16.37
CA GLU A 110 -8.92 -13.47 16.16
C GLU A 110 -9.32 -13.84 14.73
N ASP A 111 -10.12 -14.90 14.62
CA ASP A 111 -10.58 -15.46 13.35
C ASP A 111 -11.34 -14.48 12.46
N HIS A 112 -12.10 -13.56 13.04
CA HIS A 112 -12.85 -12.56 12.29
C HIS A 112 -11.92 -11.51 11.63
N ILE A 113 -10.79 -11.21 12.26
CA ILE A 113 -9.75 -10.32 11.72
C ILE A 113 -9.01 -11.04 10.58
N LYS A 114 -8.61 -12.31 10.80
CA LYS A 114 -8.05 -13.17 9.74
C LYS A 114 -8.99 -13.29 8.54
N ALA A 115 -10.30 -13.40 8.78
CA ALA A 115 -11.30 -13.53 7.73
C ALA A 115 -11.40 -12.24 6.89
N ALA A 116 -11.34 -11.08 7.54
CA ALA A 116 -11.31 -9.78 6.86
C ALA A 116 -10.02 -9.63 6.01
N ALA A 117 -8.87 -10.03 6.57
CA ALA A 117 -7.59 -10.01 5.84
C ALA A 117 -7.60 -10.94 4.63
N ALA A 118 -8.09 -12.18 4.79
CA ALA A 118 -8.27 -13.14 3.70
C ALA A 118 -9.17 -12.59 2.59
N TRP A 119 -10.30 -11.98 2.97
CA TRP A 119 -11.20 -11.35 2.01
C TRP A 119 -10.51 -10.22 1.25
N ALA A 120 -9.82 -9.30 1.93
CA ALA A 120 -9.13 -8.18 1.31
C ALA A 120 -8.06 -8.64 0.30
N LEU A 121 -7.22 -9.62 0.68
CA LEU A 121 -6.23 -10.24 -0.20
C LEU A 121 -6.87 -10.85 -1.45
N GLY A 122 -7.99 -11.55 -1.27
CA GLY A 122 -8.77 -12.12 -2.35
C GLY A 122 -9.37 -11.10 -3.31
N GLN A 123 -9.72 -9.91 -2.80
CA GLN A 123 -10.21 -8.82 -3.64
C GLN A 123 -9.08 -8.13 -4.39
N ILE A 124 -7.91 -7.97 -3.79
CA ILE A 124 -6.73 -7.39 -4.44
C ILE A 124 -6.27 -8.30 -5.58
N GLY A 125 -6.09 -9.60 -5.31
CA GLY A 125 -5.56 -10.56 -6.28
C GLY A 125 -6.46 -10.87 -7.49
N ARG A 126 -7.76 -10.49 -7.48
CA ARG A 126 -8.69 -10.82 -8.57
C ARG A 126 -8.60 -9.89 -9.79
N HIS A 127 -7.95 -8.74 -9.65
CA HIS A 127 -8.05 -7.65 -10.63
C HIS A 127 -7.06 -7.79 -11.80
N THR A 128 -5.75 -7.89 -11.52
CA THR A 128 -4.72 -8.05 -12.57
C THR A 128 -3.66 -9.07 -12.17
N PRO A 129 -2.90 -9.62 -13.13
CA PRO A 129 -1.78 -10.53 -12.84
C PRO A 129 -0.71 -9.90 -11.95
N GLU A 130 -0.42 -8.61 -12.08
CA GLU A 130 0.51 -7.90 -11.18
C GLU A 130 -0.01 -7.91 -9.73
N HIS A 131 -1.30 -7.66 -9.49
CA HIS A 131 -1.88 -7.72 -8.16
C HIS A 131 -1.89 -9.15 -7.59
N ALA A 132 -2.23 -10.14 -8.41
CA ALA A 132 -2.18 -11.55 -8.01
C ALA A 132 -0.76 -11.98 -7.64
N ARG A 133 0.24 -11.54 -8.42
CA ARG A 133 1.65 -11.76 -8.13
C ARG A 133 2.07 -11.07 -6.83
N ALA A 134 1.64 -9.84 -6.59
CA ALA A 134 1.93 -9.12 -5.34
C ALA A 134 1.44 -9.90 -4.10
N VAL A 135 0.26 -10.52 -4.18
CA VAL A 135 -0.28 -11.40 -3.12
C VAL A 135 0.46 -12.72 -3.02
N ALA A 136 0.87 -13.28 -4.14
CA ALA A 136 1.58 -14.55 -4.18
C ALA A 136 2.99 -14.47 -3.59
N VAL A 137 3.72 -13.37 -3.80
CA VAL A 137 5.10 -13.19 -3.31
C VAL A 137 5.20 -12.97 -1.81
N THR A 138 4.11 -12.59 -1.12
CA THR A 138 4.10 -12.39 0.34
C THR A 138 3.84 -13.65 1.13
N ASN A 139 3.82 -14.81 0.46
CA ASN A 139 3.51 -16.10 1.08
C ASN A 139 2.09 -16.18 1.68
N ALA A 140 1.17 -15.33 1.23
CA ALA A 140 -0.22 -15.35 1.71
C ALA A 140 -0.97 -16.60 1.25
N LEU A 141 -0.64 -17.15 0.07
CA LEU A 141 -1.34 -18.29 -0.52
C LEU A 141 -1.22 -19.58 0.32
N PRO A 142 -0.03 -20.01 0.78
CA PRO A 142 0.08 -21.15 1.70
C PRO A 142 -0.65 -20.96 3.03
N VAL A 143 -0.66 -19.73 3.57
CA VAL A 143 -1.38 -19.41 4.82
C VAL A 143 -2.90 -19.49 4.62
N LEU A 144 -3.42 -18.95 3.51
CA LEU A 144 -4.84 -19.11 3.18
C LEU A 144 -5.23 -20.59 3.03
N LEU A 145 -4.34 -21.41 2.48
CA LEU A 145 -4.58 -22.84 2.32
C LEU A 145 -4.61 -23.56 3.67
N SER A 146 -3.69 -23.24 4.58
CA SER A 146 -3.69 -23.82 5.93
C SER A 146 -4.93 -23.42 6.73
N LEU A 147 -5.36 -22.16 6.66
CA LEU A 147 -6.58 -21.68 7.31
C LEU A 147 -7.85 -22.29 6.73
N TYR A 148 -7.86 -22.61 5.43
CA TYR A 148 -8.96 -23.34 4.82
C TYR A 148 -9.02 -24.81 5.28
N MET A 149 -7.85 -25.45 5.46
CA MET A 149 -7.75 -26.87 5.83
C MET A 149 -7.82 -27.11 7.34
N SER A 150 -7.62 -26.07 8.15
CA SER A 150 -7.65 -26.17 9.61
C SER A 150 -9.08 -26.34 10.12
N THR A 151 -9.30 -27.38 10.93
CA THR A 151 -10.56 -27.61 11.64
C THR A 151 -10.77 -26.68 12.83
N GLU A 152 -9.73 -25.94 13.24
CA GLU A 152 -9.79 -24.94 14.31
C GLU A 152 -10.27 -23.57 13.80
N SER A 153 -10.22 -23.36 12.47
CA SER A 153 -10.69 -22.13 11.85
C SER A 153 -12.21 -22.11 11.72
N SER A 154 -12.80 -20.94 11.94
CA SER A 154 -14.22 -20.67 11.77
C SER A 154 -14.68 -20.87 10.32
N GLU A 155 -15.95 -21.23 10.16
CA GLU A 155 -16.56 -21.47 8.85
C GLU A 155 -16.46 -20.23 7.94
N ASP A 156 -16.62 -19.02 8.51
CA ASP A 156 -16.47 -17.76 7.79
C ASP A 156 -15.04 -17.54 7.26
N LEU A 157 -14.03 -17.85 8.08
CA LEU A 157 -12.62 -17.78 7.69
C LEU A 157 -12.29 -18.79 6.60
N GLN A 158 -12.79 -20.03 6.69
CA GLN A 158 -12.59 -21.06 5.67
C GLN A 158 -13.23 -20.66 4.33
N VAL A 159 -14.47 -20.15 4.34
CA VAL A 159 -15.17 -19.71 3.13
C VAL A 159 -14.44 -18.54 2.45
N LYS A 160 -14.01 -17.54 3.23
CA LYS A 160 -13.27 -16.38 2.72
C LYS A 160 -11.89 -16.76 2.21
N SER A 161 -11.18 -17.65 2.90
CA SER A 161 -9.86 -18.14 2.48
C SER A 161 -9.95 -18.91 1.17
N LYS A 162 -10.92 -19.84 1.05
CA LYS A 162 -11.19 -20.55 -0.21
C LYS A 162 -11.48 -19.59 -1.36
N LYS A 163 -12.34 -18.60 -1.14
CA LYS A 163 -12.72 -17.62 -2.17
C LYS A 163 -11.54 -16.74 -2.59
N ALA A 164 -10.72 -16.33 -1.61
CA ALA A 164 -9.52 -15.54 -1.86
C ALA A 164 -8.51 -16.32 -2.72
N ILE A 165 -8.24 -17.57 -2.38
CA ILE A 165 -7.36 -18.45 -3.16
C ILE A 165 -7.86 -18.54 -4.61
N LYS A 166 -9.15 -18.85 -4.84
CA LYS A 166 -9.69 -18.97 -6.21
C LYS A 166 -9.52 -17.66 -7.00
N ASN A 167 -9.80 -16.52 -6.38
CA ASN A 167 -9.66 -15.21 -7.00
C ASN A 167 -8.21 -14.89 -7.39
N ILE A 168 -7.26 -15.21 -6.51
CA ILE A 168 -5.82 -14.98 -6.75
C ILE A 168 -5.31 -15.93 -7.83
N LEU A 169 -5.64 -17.23 -7.75
CA LEU A 169 -5.21 -18.25 -8.70
C LEU A 169 -5.70 -17.98 -10.14
N GLN A 170 -6.90 -17.43 -10.31
CA GLN A 170 -7.44 -17.07 -11.63
C GLN A 170 -6.58 -16.07 -12.41
N LYS A 171 -5.78 -15.26 -11.72
CA LYS A 171 -4.94 -14.21 -12.32
C LYS A 171 -3.44 -14.41 -12.04
N CYS A 172 -3.07 -15.35 -11.17
CA CYS A 172 -1.67 -15.56 -10.79
C CYS A 172 -0.89 -16.24 -11.92
N THR A 173 0.13 -15.55 -12.42
CA THR A 173 1.10 -16.08 -13.40
C THR A 173 2.44 -16.44 -12.75
N TYR A 174 2.54 -16.33 -11.42
CA TYR A 174 3.77 -16.54 -10.67
C TYR A 174 3.92 -18.00 -10.22
N LEU A 175 4.56 -18.80 -11.08
CA LEU A 175 4.74 -20.25 -10.92
C LEU A 175 5.29 -20.70 -9.55
N PRO A 176 6.30 -20.03 -8.93
CA PRO A 176 6.84 -20.50 -7.65
C PRO A 176 5.82 -20.52 -6.51
N ALA A 177 4.81 -19.63 -6.53
CA ALA A 177 3.75 -19.64 -5.52
C ALA A 177 2.62 -20.63 -5.85
N LEU A 178 2.59 -21.18 -7.06
CA LEU A 178 1.62 -22.17 -7.51
C LEU A 178 2.12 -23.61 -7.29
N GLU A 179 3.44 -23.81 -7.15
CA GLU A 179 4.04 -25.11 -6.87
C GLU A 179 3.44 -25.82 -5.65
N PRO A 180 3.24 -25.18 -4.49
CA PRO A 180 2.59 -25.83 -3.33
C PRO A 180 1.15 -26.26 -3.63
N PHE A 181 0.44 -25.52 -4.50
CA PHE A 181 -0.94 -25.82 -4.87
C PHE A 181 -1.07 -27.01 -5.83
N LEU A 182 0.00 -27.36 -6.55
CA LEU A 182 0.01 -28.55 -7.41
C LEU A 182 0.07 -29.86 -6.61
N TYR A 183 0.62 -29.82 -5.39
CA TYR A 183 0.81 -31.01 -4.55
C TYR A 183 -0.12 -31.05 -3.34
N ASP A 184 -0.37 -29.92 -2.69
CA ASP A 184 -1.02 -29.86 -1.37
C ASP A 184 -2.48 -29.35 -1.40
N ALA A 185 -2.94 -28.76 -2.51
CA ALA A 185 -4.29 -28.20 -2.57
C ALA A 185 -5.35 -29.27 -2.88
N PRO A 186 -6.47 -29.32 -2.13
CA PRO A 186 -7.55 -30.24 -2.42
C PRO A 186 -8.19 -29.92 -3.79
N PRO A 187 -8.73 -30.93 -4.50
CA PRO A 187 -9.27 -30.78 -5.85
C PRO A 187 -10.43 -29.78 -5.96
N ASN A 188 -11.01 -29.38 -4.83
CA ASN A 188 -12.11 -28.42 -4.72
C ASN A 188 -11.68 -26.95 -4.85
N ILE A 189 -10.37 -26.68 -4.80
CA ILE A 189 -9.77 -25.35 -4.97
C ILE A 189 -9.34 -25.10 -6.42
N LEU A 190 -8.90 -26.15 -7.12
CA LEU A 190 -8.36 -26.09 -8.49
C LEU A 190 -9.44 -26.17 -9.60
N LYS A 191 -10.70 -26.38 -9.23
CA LYS A 191 -11.86 -26.42 -10.14
C LYS A 191 -12.65 -25.11 -10.17
#